data_AF-A0A2J6X528-F1
#
_entry.id   AF-A0A2J6X528-F1
#
_cell.length_a   1.000
_cell.length_b   1.000
_cell.length_c   1.000
_cell.angle_alpha   90.00
_cell.angle_beta   90.00
_cell.angle_gamma   90.00
#
_symmetry.space_group_name_H-M   'P 1'
#
loop_
_entity.id
_entity.type
_entity.pdbx_description
1 polymer ?
#
loop_
_entity_poly.entity_id
_entity_poly.type
_entity_poly.pdbx_seq_one_letter_code
_entity_poly.pdbx_strand_id
1 'polypeptide(L)'
;MRFVFMCIEANNAPALRQAAAAIEREHGLRLVIDFFTPPDMHSTTDWERLAAAIARADFVFGSMLFGEEYVRPLSDLLAKASCPVCMIMSSPSLIKQTRIGKFDLRPKPATEQSAFRQWLSQFQPKHGHGEIQRQMALVRGLSNVLKFLPGKARDIHTYVMAHQFWAASTPENLRRLLLMLIERYVPGYKGKLPVLDPQQIPEIGAFHPDAPEPFAALAAYRAWRRKQRHRFSSGTVGLLTMRPFALSGNRAHLDALIRALEARGIEARAAYSPTLDMRATVERFFTDP
;
A
#
# COMPACT_ATOMS: atom_id res chain seq x y z
N MET A 1 9.72 -14.89 10.55
CA MET A 1 8.98 -13.74 11.12
C MET A 1 7.52 -13.84 10.70
N ARG A 2 6.57 -13.47 11.56
CA ARG A 2 5.14 -13.50 11.28
C ARG A 2 4.55 -12.09 11.25
N PHE A 3 3.87 -11.75 10.18
CA PHE A 3 3.13 -10.49 10.06
C PHE A 3 1.65 -10.80 9.91
N VAL A 4 0.82 -10.08 10.66
CA VAL A 4 -0.64 -10.15 10.53
C VAL A 4 -1.10 -8.91 9.78
N PHE A 5 -1.81 -9.12 8.68
CA PHE A 5 -2.45 -8.07 7.90
C PHE A 5 -3.97 -8.20 8.01
N MET A 6 -4.65 -7.08 8.22
CA MET A 6 -6.12 -7.02 8.26
C MET A 6 -6.62 -5.93 7.32
N CYS A 7 -7.49 -6.28 6.38
CA CYS A 7 -8.02 -5.32 5.42
C CYS A 7 -9.44 -5.68 5.02
N ILE A 8 -10.22 -4.72 4.51
CA ILE A 8 -11.59 -4.99 4.06
C ILE A 8 -11.67 -6.06 2.96
N GLU A 9 -10.67 -6.11 2.08
CA GLU A 9 -10.58 -7.04 0.96
C GLU A 9 -9.17 -7.63 0.83
N ALA A 10 -9.08 -8.80 0.20
CA ALA A 10 -7.84 -9.54 0.03
C ALA A 10 -7.07 -9.21 -1.28
N ASN A 11 -7.43 -8.13 -1.99
CA ASN A 11 -6.79 -7.78 -3.27
C ASN A 11 -5.27 -7.62 -3.17
N ASN A 12 -4.76 -7.15 -2.02
CA ASN A 12 -3.34 -6.94 -1.79
C ASN A 12 -2.60 -8.20 -1.31
N ALA A 13 -3.31 -9.27 -0.95
CA ALA A 13 -2.71 -10.49 -0.42
C ALA A 13 -1.74 -11.16 -1.41
N PRO A 14 -2.05 -11.27 -2.72
CA PRO A 14 -1.09 -11.74 -3.72
C PRO A 14 0.19 -10.90 -3.79
N ALA A 15 0.10 -9.57 -3.84
CA ALA A 15 1.27 -8.69 -3.84
C ALA A 15 2.10 -8.82 -2.55
N LEU A 16 1.47 -8.95 -1.38
CA LEU A 16 2.18 -9.22 -0.12
C LEU A 16 2.94 -10.55 -0.14
N ARG A 17 2.34 -11.61 -0.70
CA ARG A 17 3.02 -12.91 -0.85
C ARG A 17 4.20 -12.84 -1.82
N GLN A 18 4.04 -12.12 -2.94
CA GLN A 18 5.14 -11.88 -3.88
C GLN A 18 6.27 -11.07 -3.23
N ALA A 19 5.93 -10.06 -2.45
CA ALA A 19 6.88 -9.26 -1.68
C ALA A 19 7.65 -10.12 -0.66
N ALA A 20 6.95 -10.96 0.11
CA ALA A 20 7.55 -11.88 1.06
C ALA A 20 8.52 -12.87 0.38
N ALA A 21 8.12 -13.46 -0.76
CA ALA A 21 8.97 -14.36 -1.53
C ALA A 21 10.20 -13.64 -2.13
N ALA A 22 10.07 -12.38 -2.52
CA ALA A 22 11.22 -11.58 -2.96
C ALA A 22 12.22 -11.35 -1.82
N ILE A 23 11.72 -10.98 -0.62
CA ILE A 23 12.54 -10.78 0.57
C ILE A 23 13.27 -12.06 0.99
N GLU A 24 12.61 -13.21 0.91
CA GLU A 24 13.24 -14.50 1.22
C GLU A 24 14.39 -14.80 0.26
N ARG A 25 14.21 -14.57 -1.05
CA ARG A 25 15.28 -14.76 -2.05
C ARG A 25 16.44 -13.78 -1.90
N GLU A 26 16.16 -12.51 -1.62
CA GLU A 26 17.15 -11.43 -1.59
C GLU A 26 17.93 -11.37 -0.27
N HIS A 27 17.28 -11.72 0.85
CA HIS A 27 17.82 -11.52 2.20
C HIS A 27 17.85 -12.79 3.06
N GLY A 28 17.35 -13.94 2.55
CA GLY A 28 17.23 -15.17 3.34
C GLY A 28 16.21 -15.08 4.47
N LEU A 29 15.29 -14.10 4.42
CA LEU A 29 14.35 -13.82 5.50
C LEU A 29 12.96 -14.39 5.19
N ARG A 30 12.63 -15.51 5.85
CA ARG A 30 11.32 -16.12 5.70
C ARG A 30 10.23 -15.35 6.47
N LEU A 31 9.28 -14.83 5.72
CA LEU A 31 8.10 -14.11 6.21
C LEU A 31 6.85 -14.99 6.07
N VAL A 32 6.13 -15.17 7.16
CA VAL A 32 4.78 -15.75 7.18
C VAL A 32 3.80 -14.59 7.24
N ILE A 33 2.92 -14.50 6.24
CA ILE A 33 1.89 -13.47 6.15
C ILE A 33 0.54 -14.11 6.44
N ASP A 34 -0.03 -13.81 7.61
CA ASP A 34 -1.40 -14.16 7.96
C ASP A 34 -2.29 -12.97 7.55
N PHE A 35 -3.26 -13.20 6.66
CA PHE A 35 -4.13 -12.13 6.12
C PHE A 35 -5.58 -12.41 6.53
N PHE A 36 -6.23 -11.41 7.12
CA PHE A 36 -7.60 -11.48 7.60
C PHE A 36 -8.46 -10.39 6.97
N THR A 37 -9.69 -10.74 6.66
CA THR A 37 -10.74 -9.86 6.13
C THR A 37 -11.97 -9.90 7.04
N PRO A 38 -12.98 -9.03 6.89
CA PRO A 38 -14.20 -9.10 7.70
C PRO A 38 -14.88 -10.48 7.71
N PRO A 39 -14.92 -11.24 6.59
CA PRO A 39 -15.33 -12.65 6.59
C PRO A 39 -14.63 -13.54 7.62
N ASP A 40 -13.39 -13.21 7.98
CA ASP A 40 -12.57 -13.90 8.99
C ASP A 40 -12.75 -13.31 10.41
N MET A 41 -13.86 -12.60 10.67
CA MET A 41 -14.16 -11.89 11.92
C MET A 41 -15.64 -12.01 12.32
N HIS A 42 -16.27 -13.15 12.02
CA HIS A 42 -17.70 -13.35 12.28
C HIS A 42 -17.99 -14.33 13.41
N SER A 43 -17.33 -15.50 13.42
CA SER A 43 -17.60 -16.54 14.42
C SER A 43 -16.62 -16.50 15.60
N THR A 44 -16.96 -17.14 16.71
CA THR A 44 -16.06 -17.31 17.86
C THR A 44 -14.72 -17.92 17.44
N THR A 45 -14.75 -18.96 16.58
CA THR A 45 -13.57 -19.63 16.06
C THR A 45 -12.68 -18.70 15.22
N ASP A 46 -13.29 -17.79 14.45
CA ASP A 46 -12.54 -16.81 13.66
C ASP A 46 -11.81 -15.82 14.56
N TRP A 47 -12.48 -15.33 15.60
CA TRP A 47 -11.87 -14.44 16.60
C TRP A 47 -10.74 -15.12 17.38
N GLU A 48 -10.90 -16.39 17.74
CA GLU A 48 -9.85 -17.19 18.38
C GLU A 48 -8.63 -17.36 17.45
N ARG A 49 -8.87 -17.63 16.16
CA ARG A 49 -7.83 -17.75 15.14
C ARG A 49 -7.05 -16.44 14.99
N LEU A 50 -7.77 -15.31 14.88
CA LEU A 50 -7.16 -13.99 14.79
C LEU A 50 -6.37 -13.64 16.05
N ALA A 51 -6.91 -13.92 17.24
CA ALA A 51 -6.24 -13.67 18.50
C ALA A 51 -4.94 -14.46 18.62
N ALA A 52 -4.96 -15.75 18.25
CA ALA A 52 -3.76 -16.59 18.24
C ALA A 52 -2.73 -16.12 17.21
N ALA A 53 -3.16 -15.60 16.05
CA ALA A 53 -2.26 -15.01 15.06
C ALA A 53 -1.58 -13.74 15.60
N ILE A 54 -2.36 -12.82 16.18
CA ILE A 54 -1.85 -11.56 16.76
C ILE A 54 -0.89 -11.83 17.92
N ALA A 55 -1.19 -12.81 18.79
CA ALA A 55 -0.34 -13.15 19.93
C ALA A 55 1.06 -13.65 19.52
N ARG A 56 1.21 -14.19 18.32
CA ARG A 56 2.48 -14.73 17.77
C ARG A 56 3.10 -13.82 16.71
N ALA A 57 2.51 -12.66 16.44
CA ALA A 57 2.96 -11.75 15.40
C ALA A 57 4.20 -10.97 15.85
N ASP A 58 5.14 -10.77 14.92
CA ASP A 58 6.24 -9.81 15.07
C ASP A 58 5.77 -8.38 14.72
N PHE A 59 4.71 -8.26 13.91
CA PHE A 59 4.11 -6.98 13.54
C PHE A 59 2.65 -7.18 13.10
N VAL A 60 1.78 -6.24 13.45
CA VAL A 60 0.38 -6.20 13.01
C VAL A 60 0.12 -4.94 12.19
N PHE A 61 -0.50 -5.11 11.02
CA PHE A 61 -0.87 -4.03 10.12
C PHE A 61 -2.35 -4.10 9.76
N GLY A 62 -3.05 -2.97 9.76
CA GLY A 62 -4.46 -2.91 9.38
C GLY A 62 -4.82 -1.71 8.52
N SER A 63 -5.76 -1.89 7.60
CA SER A 63 -6.24 -0.83 6.70
C SER A 63 -7.71 -0.97 6.31
N MET A 64 -8.41 0.15 6.13
CA MET A 64 -9.79 0.19 5.58
C MET A 64 -10.85 -0.58 6.37
N LEU A 65 -10.70 -0.68 7.70
CA LEU A 65 -11.66 -1.38 8.56
C LEU A 65 -12.61 -0.38 9.24
N PHE A 66 -13.91 -0.49 8.96
CA PHE A 66 -14.91 0.49 9.41
C PHE A 66 -16.16 -0.09 10.09
N GLY A 67 -16.49 -1.36 9.87
CA GLY A 67 -17.71 -2.00 10.38
C GLY A 67 -17.74 -2.09 11.91
N GLU A 68 -18.82 -1.62 12.51
CA GLU A 68 -18.99 -1.56 13.97
C GLU A 68 -18.93 -2.96 14.60
N GLU A 69 -19.37 -3.99 13.87
CA GLU A 69 -19.41 -5.37 14.32
C GLU A 69 -18.04 -5.97 14.63
N TYR A 70 -16.99 -5.50 13.95
CA TYR A 70 -15.61 -5.94 14.19
C TYR A 70 -14.70 -4.83 14.76
N VAL A 71 -15.05 -3.55 14.66
CA VAL A 71 -14.21 -2.45 15.18
C VAL A 71 -13.97 -2.55 16.68
N ARG A 72 -15.01 -2.80 17.48
CA ARG A 72 -14.85 -2.88 18.95
C ARG A 72 -14.09 -4.13 19.38
N PRO A 73 -14.48 -5.36 18.96
CA PRO A 73 -13.73 -6.57 19.31
C PRO A 73 -12.27 -6.50 18.85
N LEU A 74 -12.01 -5.97 17.65
CA LEU A 74 -10.66 -5.81 17.14
C LEU A 74 -9.87 -4.78 17.95
N SER A 75 -10.48 -3.68 18.39
CA SER A 75 -9.82 -2.71 19.28
C SER A 75 -9.36 -3.35 20.59
N ASP A 76 -10.22 -4.16 21.21
CA ASP A 76 -9.92 -4.87 22.46
C ASP A 76 -8.81 -5.91 22.26
N LEU A 77 -8.81 -6.59 21.12
CA LEU A 77 -7.78 -7.56 20.77
C LEU A 77 -6.43 -6.89 20.49
N LEU A 78 -6.44 -5.82 19.70
CA LEU A 78 -5.25 -5.05 19.37
C LEU A 78 -4.67 -4.36 20.59
N ALA A 79 -5.46 -3.97 21.60
CA ALA A 79 -4.94 -3.42 22.85
C ALA A 79 -4.04 -4.42 23.61
N LYS A 80 -4.26 -5.72 23.44
CA LYS A 80 -3.52 -6.81 24.11
C LYS A 80 -2.27 -7.27 23.35
N ALA A 81 -2.08 -6.86 22.10
CA ALA A 81 -0.94 -7.34 21.32
C ALA A 81 0.40 -6.81 21.88
N SER A 82 1.39 -7.68 22.00
CA SER A 82 2.73 -7.33 22.51
C SER A 82 3.64 -6.71 21.45
N CYS A 83 3.33 -6.95 20.17
CA CYS A 83 4.08 -6.45 19.03
C CYS A 83 3.63 -5.03 18.60
N PRO A 84 4.40 -4.36 17.73
CA PRO A 84 3.98 -3.12 17.09
C PRO A 84 2.70 -3.32 16.26
N VAL A 85 1.82 -2.31 16.32
CA VAL A 85 0.56 -2.28 15.58
C VAL A 85 0.50 -1.01 14.74
N CYS A 86 0.20 -1.11 13.45
CA CYS A 86 0.02 0.04 12.56
C CYS A 86 -1.34 -0.03 11.88
N MET A 87 -2.25 0.86 12.27
CA MET A 87 -3.60 0.95 11.72
C MET A 87 -3.70 2.25 10.90
N ILE A 88 -3.92 2.12 9.60
CA ILE A 88 -4.06 3.25 8.68
C ILE A 88 -5.46 3.26 8.06
N MET A 89 -5.95 4.41 7.60
CA MET A 89 -7.19 4.52 6.81
C MET A 89 -8.38 3.68 7.34
N SER A 90 -8.56 3.60 8.67
CA SER A 90 -9.58 2.76 9.33
C SER A 90 -10.42 3.62 10.26
N SER A 91 -11.37 3.04 10.99
CA SER A 91 -12.15 3.77 11.99
C SER A 91 -11.23 4.46 13.02
N PRO A 92 -11.64 5.61 13.60
CA PRO A 92 -10.85 6.31 14.61
C PRO A 92 -10.45 5.43 15.80
N SER A 93 -11.33 4.50 16.20
CA SER A 93 -11.07 3.55 17.29
C SER A 93 -9.90 2.61 16.98
N LEU A 94 -9.82 2.13 15.73
CA LEU A 94 -8.72 1.29 15.27
C LEU A 94 -7.45 2.09 15.03
N ILE A 95 -7.51 3.27 14.42
CA ILE A 95 -6.34 4.13 14.21
C ILE A 95 -5.62 4.43 15.53
N LYS A 96 -6.37 4.67 16.61
CA LYS A 96 -5.83 4.89 17.97
C LYS A 96 -5.06 3.70 18.55
N GLN A 97 -5.21 2.50 18.00
CA GLN A 97 -4.43 1.32 18.41
C GLN A 97 -2.99 1.32 17.86
N THR A 98 -2.66 2.26 16.95
CA THR A 98 -1.33 2.39 16.37
C THR A 98 -0.27 2.65 17.44
N ARG A 99 0.74 1.78 17.46
CA ARG A 99 1.96 1.87 18.28
C ARG A 99 3.13 1.29 17.49
N ILE A 100 4.04 2.17 17.06
CA ILE A 100 5.26 1.81 16.35
C ILE A 100 6.43 2.60 16.93
N GLY A 101 7.35 1.92 17.60
CA GLY A 101 8.45 2.58 18.30
C GLY A 101 7.95 3.57 19.36
N LYS A 102 8.36 4.84 19.24
CA LYS A 102 7.96 5.95 20.13
C LYS A 102 6.68 6.66 19.65
N PHE A 103 6.13 6.28 18.50
CA PHE A 103 4.84 6.80 18.02
C PHE A 103 3.70 5.90 18.50
N ASP A 104 2.95 6.40 19.49
CA ASP A 104 1.82 5.71 20.11
C ASP A 104 0.62 6.67 20.12
N LEU A 105 -0.49 6.23 19.51
CA LEU A 105 -1.73 7.00 19.37
C LEU A 105 -2.80 6.63 20.40
N ARG A 106 -2.50 5.70 21.32
CA ARG A 106 -3.42 5.38 22.41
C ARG A 106 -3.62 6.61 23.29
N PRO A 107 -4.81 6.77 23.90
CA PRO A 107 -5.05 7.87 24.83
C PRO A 107 -4.01 7.87 25.94
N LYS A 108 -3.20 8.94 25.99
CA LYS A 108 -2.24 9.21 27.05
C LYS A 108 -2.85 10.19 28.06
N PRO A 109 -2.37 10.25 29.32
CA PRO A 109 -2.80 11.26 30.29
C PRO A 109 -2.68 12.69 29.72
N ALA A 110 -3.50 13.62 30.22
CA ALA A 110 -3.70 14.96 29.65
C ALA A 110 -2.40 15.77 29.41
N THR A 111 -1.35 15.52 30.19
CA THR A 111 -0.05 16.19 30.11
C THR A 111 0.73 15.89 28.83
N GLU A 112 0.58 14.71 28.21
CA GLU A 112 1.31 14.34 26.98
C GLU A 112 0.55 14.70 25.69
N GLN A 113 -0.76 14.98 25.78
CA GLN A 113 -1.60 15.30 24.62
C GLN A 113 -1.34 16.71 24.05
N SER A 114 -0.84 17.64 24.87
CA SER A 114 -0.55 19.02 24.47
C SER A 114 0.58 19.09 23.44
N ALA A 115 1.66 18.36 23.64
CA ALA A 115 2.84 18.40 22.76
C ALA A 115 2.55 17.86 21.35
N PHE A 116 1.71 16.83 21.21
CA PHE A 116 1.33 16.29 19.91
C PHE A 116 0.34 17.20 19.16
N ARG A 117 -0.64 17.79 19.86
CA ARG A 117 -1.55 18.78 19.27
C ARG A 117 -0.83 20.07 18.88
N GLN A 118 0.11 20.53 19.69
CA GLN A 118 0.92 21.71 19.41
C GLN A 118 1.83 21.47 18.19
N TRP A 119 2.44 20.29 18.08
CA TRP A 119 3.19 19.90 16.88
C TRP A 119 2.28 19.79 15.64
N LEU A 120 1.12 19.14 15.74
CA LEU A 120 0.12 19.07 14.65
C LEU A 120 -0.40 20.44 14.20
N SER A 121 -0.60 21.38 15.12
CA SER A 121 -1.04 22.75 14.81
C SER A 121 0.00 23.55 14.03
N GLN A 122 1.29 23.18 14.09
CA GLN A 122 2.34 23.77 13.24
C GLN A 122 2.27 23.27 11.79
N PHE A 123 1.50 22.22 11.52
CA PHE A 123 1.24 21.67 10.18
C PHE A 123 -0.15 22.00 9.64
N GLN A 124 -0.96 22.77 10.37
CA GLN A 124 -2.24 23.25 9.86
C GLN A 124 -2.03 24.47 8.95
N PRO A 125 -2.47 24.40 7.68
CA PRO A 125 -2.33 25.51 6.75
C PRO A 125 -3.31 26.65 7.05
N LYS A 126 -2.81 27.88 6.96
CA LYS A 126 -3.61 29.12 7.04
C LYS A 126 -4.04 29.53 5.61
N HIS A 127 -5.21 29.03 5.20
CA HIS A 127 -6.11 29.48 4.13
C HIS A 127 -5.51 30.09 2.84
N GLY A 128 -5.74 29.43 1.70
CA GLY A 128 -5.68 30.03 0.36
C GLY A 128 -5.91 29.03 -0.79
N HIS A 129 -6.66 29.41 -1.83
CA HIS A 129 -6.81 28.60 -3.06
C HIS A 129 -5.49 28.57 -3.86
N GLY A 130 -5.01 27.36 -4.19
CA GLY A 130 -3.68 27.12 -4.80
C GLY A 130 -2.68 26.42 -3.87
N GLU A 131 -3.05 26.22 -2.61
CA GLU A 131 -2.17 25.74 -1.56
C GLU A 131 -2.07 24.21 -1.47
N ILE A 132 -3.01 23.44 -2.03
CA ILE A 132 -3.03 21.96 -1.93
C ILE A 132 -1.81 21.32 -2.60
N GLN A 133 -1.40 21.79 -3.78
CA GLN A 133 -0.24 21.22 -4.49
C GLN A 133 1.08 21.62 -3.82
N ARG A 134 1.13 22.82 -3.24
CA ARG A 134 2.25 23.34 -2.43
C ARG A 134 2.33 22.64 -1.06
N GLN A 135 1.19 22.39 -0.41
CA GLN A 135 1.06 21.61 0.83
C GLN A 135 1.43 20.16 0.59
N MET A 136 1.03 19.54 -0.51
CA MET A 136 1.48 18.19 -0.88
C MET A 136 2.97 18.15 -1.18
N ALA A 137 3.55 19.21 -1.75
CA ALA A 137 5.01 19.33 -1.91
C ALA A 137 5.72 19.54 -0.56
N LEU A 138 5.13 20.31 0.37
CA LEU A 138 5.63 20.51 1.73
C LEU A 138 5.51 19.25 2.58
N VAL A 139 4.43 18.47 2.48
CA VAL A 139 4.25 17.17 3.14
C VAL A 139 5.24 16.14 2.57
N ARG A 140 5.47 16.14 1.25
CA ARG A 140 6.55 15.35 0.62
C ARG A 140 7.93 15.79 1.13
N GLY A 141 8.19 17.09 1.20
CA GLY A 141 9.44 17.65 1.73
C GLY A 141 9.66 17.33 3.21
N LEU A 142 8.60 17.39 4.01
CA LEU A 142 8.63 17.07 5.44
C LEU A 142 8.91 15.58 5.66
N SER A 143 8.30 14.69 4.85
CA SER A 143 8.60 13.26 4.89
C SER A 143 10.08 12.97 4.57
N ASN A 144 10.66 13.70 3.61
CA ASN A 144 12.08 13.55 3.26
C ASN A 144 13.05 14.00 4.36
N VAL A 145 12.65 14.95 5.23
CA VAL A 145 13.47 15.40 6.36
C VAL A 145 13.30 14.48 7.57
N LEU A 146 12.06 14.06 7.86
CA LEU A 146 11.73 13.22 9.02
C LEU A 146 12.44 11.85 8.99
N LYS A 147 12.80 11.34 7.81
CA LYS A 147 13.48 10.02 7.69
C LYS A 147 14.88 9.97 8.31
N PHE A 148 15.55 11.12 8.41
CA PHE A 148 16.90 11.21 8.98
C PHE A 148 16.90 11.55 10.48
N LEU A 149 15.75 11.90 11.05
CA LEU A 149 15.63 12.28 12.45
C LEU A 149 15.39 11.04 13.33
N PRO A 150 16.17 10.83 14.41
CA PRO A 150 15.99 9.69 15.29
C PRO A 150 14.73 9.79 16.16
N GLY A 151 14.36 8.69 16.81
CA GLY A 151 13.26 8.66 17.77
C GLY A 151 11.88 8.85 17.13
N LYS A 152 11.02 9.66 17.76
CA LYS A 152 9.60 9.78 17.39
C LYS A 152 9.37 10.29 15.96
N ALA A 153 10.27 11.13 15.43
CA ALA A 153 10.17 11.63 14.06
C ALA A 153 10.33 10.50 13.01
N ARG A 154 11.26 9.56 13.24
CA ARG A 154 11.41 8.35 12.41
C ARG A 154 10.14 7.52 12.40
N ASP A 155 9.48 7.39 13.54
CA ASP A 155 8.27 6.56 13.67
C ASP A 155 7.05 7.22 13.02
N ILE A 156 6.92 8.54 13.12
CA ILE A 156 5.94 9.32 12.36
C ILE A 156 6.20 9.17 10.85
N HIS A 157 7.47 9.23 10.42
CA HIS A 157 7.82 8.97 9.03
C HIS A 157 7.38 7.57 8.57
N THR A 158 7.60 6.53 9.38
CA THR A 158 7.10 5.18 9.06
C THR A 158 5.59 5.21 8.86
N TYR A 159 4.84 5.86 9.77
CA TYR A 159 3.39 5.96 9.67
C TYR A 159 2.93 6.65 8.38
N VAL A 160 3.60 7.73 7.97
CA VAL A 160 3.31 8.43 6.70
C VAL A 160 3.66 7.54 5.49
N MET A 161 4.81 6.88 5.50
CA MET A 161 5.22 5.98 4.42
C MET A 161 4.31 4.76 4.30
N ALA A 162 3.81 4.22 5.41
CA ALA A 162 2.85 3.13 5.40
C ALA A 162 1.61 3.48 4.56
N HIS A 163 1.10 4.71 4.63
CA HIS A 163 0.00 5.16 3.77
C HIS A 163 0.40 5.17 2.29
N GLN A 164 1.60 5.66 1.96
CA GLN A 164 2.04 5.76 0.57
C GLN A 164 2.31 4.40 -0.06
N PHE A 165 3.02 3.52 0.64
CA PHE A 165 3.26 2.14 0.18
C PHE A 165 1.95 1.39 -0.01
N TRP A 166 1.04 1.50 0.95
CA TRP A 166 -0.25 0.82 0.90
C TRP A 166 -1.18 1.42 -0.18
N ALA A 167 -1.18 2.73 -0.40
CA ALA A 167 -1.97 3.34 -1.46
C ALA A 167 -1.52 2.92 -2.87
N ALA A 168 -0.24 2.58 -3.05
CA ALA A 168 0.25 2.02 -4.31
C ALA A 168 0.01 0.51 -4.42
N SER A 169 0.18 -0.23 -3.32
CA SER A 169 -0.07 -1.69 -3.20
C SER A 169 0.58 -2.57 -4.28
N THR A 170 1.61 -2.09 -4.97
CA THR A 170 2.41 -2.93 -5.88
C THR A 170 3.26 -3.91 -5.06
N PRO A 171 3.63 -5.08 -5.62
CA PRO A 171 4.53 -6.01 -4.95
C PRO A 171 5.81 -5.33 -4.45
N GLU A 172 6.41 -4.44 -5.25
CA GLU A 172 7.63 -3.73 -4.87
C GLU A 172 7.39 -2.70 -3.75
N ASN A 173 6.27 -1.96 -3.77
CA ASN A 173 5.94 -1.04 -2.67
C ASN A 173 5.66 -1.80 -1.36
N LEU A 174 4.98 -2.94 -1.44
CA LEU A 174 4.73 -3.78 -0.27
C LEU A 174 6.02 -4.47 0.22
N ARG A 175 6.95 -4.80 -0.68
CA ARG A 175 8.31 -5.27 -0.32
C ARG A 175 9.06 -4.20 0.47
N ARG A 176 9.10 -2.96 -0.03
CA ARG A 176 9.73 -1.82 0.67
C ARG A 176 9.06 -1.51 2.01
N LEU A 177 7.73 -1.62 2.10
CA LEU A 177 6.99 -1.52 3.35
C LEU A 177 7.48 -2.58 4.35
N LEU A 178 7.46 -3.86 3.97
CA LEU A 178 7.88 -4.96 4.83
C LEU A 178 9.34 -4.79 5.31
N LEU A 179 10.27 -4.48 4.40
CA LEU A 179 11.67 -4.22 4.75
C LEU A 179 11.82 -3.06 5.72
N MET A 180 11.12 -1.94 5.48
CA MET A 180 11.11 -0.80 6.39
C MET A 180 10.59 -1.18 7.79
N LEU A 181 9.52 -1.98 7.88
CA LEU A 181 8.95 -2.42 9.15
C LEU A 181 9.90 -3.36 9.91
N ILE A 182 10.52 -4.32 9.20
CA ILE A 182 11.50 -5.25 9.78
C ILE A 182 12.72 -4.49 10.31
N GLU A 183 13.33 -3.66 9.47
CA GLU A 183 14.49 -2.82 9.79
C GLU A 183 14.28 -1.93 11.03
N ARG A 184 13.06 -1.44 11.22
CA ARG A 184 12.74 -0.46 12.26
C ARG A 184 12.23 -1.08 13.56
N TYR A 185 11.47 -2.17 13.47
CA TYR A 185 10.67 -2.64 14.60
C TYR A 185 10.87 -4.12 14.95
N VAL A 186 11.51 -4.92 14.11
CA VAL A 186 11.83 -6.31 14.45
C VAL A 186 13.20 -6.35 15.12
N PRO A 187 13.33 -6.91 16.34
CA PRO A 187 14.61 -7.01 17.04
C PRO A 187 15.70 -7.70 16.20
N GLY A 188 16.92 -7.17 16.26
CA GLY A 188 18.08 -7.76 15.58
C GLY A 188 18.26 -7.36 14.11
N TYR A 189 17.35 -6.58 13.51
CA TYR A 189 17.46 -6.16 12.10
C TYR A 189 17.89 -4.72 11.88
N LYS A 190 17.92 -3.88 12.91
CA LYS A 190 18.32 -2.47 12.79
C LYS A 190 19.70 -2.32 12.13
N GLY A 191 19.74 -1.57 11.04
CA GLY A 191 20.92 -1.27 10.22
C GLY A 191 21.28 -2.37 9.21
N LYS A 192 20.43 -3.38 9.01
CA LYS A 192 20.74 -4.56 8.17
C LYS A 192 19.97 -4.63 6.87
N LEU A 193 18.88 -3.87 6.75
CA LEU A 193 17.99 -3.91 5.59
C LEU A 193 17.81 -2.51 4.99
N PRO A 194 17.63 -2.43 3.66
CA PRO A 194 17.46 -1.15 2.99
C PRO A 194 16.09 -0.54 3.33
N VAL A 195 16.08 0.78 3.57
CA VAL A 195 14.85 1.58 3.65
C VAL A 195 14.81 2.49 2.44
N LEU A 196 13.93 2.17 1.49
CA LEU A 196 13.74 2.92 0.25
C LEU A 196 12.45 3.71 0.30
N ASP A 197 12.36 4.77 -0.49
CA ASP A 197 11.13 5.56 -0.62
C ASP A 197 10.09 4.79 -1.47
N PRO A 198 8.78 5.06 -1.34
CA PRO A 198 7.74 4.48 -2.19
C PRO A 198 7.99 4.72 -3.68
N GLN A 199 7.81 3.68 -4.50
CA GLN A 199 7.74 3.86 -5.94
C GLN A 199 6.51 4.67 -6.29
N GLN A 200 6.72 5.73 -7.06
CA GLN A 200 5.66 6.56 -7.59
C GLN A 200 5.00 5.84 -8.75
N ILE A 201 3.72 5.51 -8.60
CA ILE A 201 2.92 4.89 -9.65
C ILE A 201 1.93 5.92 -10.18
N PRO A 202 1.82 6.10 -11.52
CA PRO A 202 0.83 7.01 -12.09
C PRO A 202 -0.57 6.72 -11.56
N GLU A 203 -1.35 7.75 -11.28
CA GLU A 203 -2.76 7.58 -10.88
C GLU A 203 -3.60 7.00 -12.00
N ILE A 204 -3.34 7.44 -13.23
CA ILE A 204 -3.87 6.91 -14.48
C ILE A 204 -2.69 6.46 -15.32
N GLY A 205 -2.72 5.25 -15.86
CA GLY A 205 -1.61 4.71 -16.62
C GLY A 205 -1.99 3.54 -17.52
N ALA A 206 -1.19 3.33 -18.57
CA ALA A 206 -1.21 2.11 -19.35
C ALA A 206 -0.28 1.07 -18.73
N PHE A 207 -0.61 -0.21 -18.87
CA PHE A 207 0.22 -1.29 -18.33
C PHE A 207 0.28 -2.48 -19.29
N HIS A 208 1.23 -3.37 -19.03
CA HIS A 208 1.36 -4.65 -19.73
C HIS A 208 1.97 -5.73 -18.81
N PRO A 209 1.64 -7.02 -18.96
CA PRO A 209 2.31 -8.13 -18.26
C PRO A 209 3.84 -8.06 -18.32
N ASP A 210 4.39 -7.75 -19.50
CA ASP A 210 5.85 -7.78 -19.73
C ASP A 210 6.53 -6.42 -19.55
N ALA A 211 5.76 -5.37 -19.22
CA ALA A 211 6.34 -4.09 -18.85
C ALA A 211 6.75 -4.11 -17.37
N PRO A 212 7.94 -3.60 -17.01
CA PRO A 212 8.38 -3.56 -15.62
C PRO A 212 7.55 -2.60 -14.76
N GLU A 213 7.06 -1.50 -15.36
CA GLU A 213 6.28 -0.47 -14.68
C GLU A 213 5.18 0.09 -15.59
N PRO A 214 4.10 0.66 -15.01
CA PRO A 214 3.09 1.37 -15.79
C PRO A 214 3.60 2.63 -16.48
N PHE A 215 2.95 3.00 -17.57
CA PHE A 215 3.28 4.18 -18.36
C PHE A 215 2.30 5.31 -18.07
N ALA A 216 2.82 6.47 -17.67
CA ALA A 216 2.02 7.68 -17.51
C ALA A 216 1.55 8.25 -18.86
N ALA A 217 2.19 7.96 -19.99
CA ALA A 217 1.83 8.58 -21.28
C ALA A 217 1.74 7.54 -22.38
N LEU A 218 0.78 7.73 -23.30
CA LEU A 218 0.58 6.86 -24.46
C LEU A 218 1.85 6.78 -25.33
N ALA A 219 2.54 7.91 -25.53
CA ALA A 219 3.79 7.96 -26.29
C ALA A 219 4.87 7.04 -25.69
N ALA A 220 5.02 7.02 -24.36
CA ALA A 220 5.96 6.14 -23.67
C ALA A 220 5.59 4.66 -23.81
N TYR A 221 4.30 4.34 -23.67
CA TYR A 221 3.79 3.00 -23.91
C TYR A 221 4.06 2.52 -25.35
N ARG A 222 3.71 3.34 -26.35
CA ARG A 222 3.95 3.05 -27.78
C ARG A 222 5.44 2.86 -28.09
N ALA A 223 6.29 3.71 -27.52
CA ALA A 223 7.74 3.59 -27.67
C ALA A 223 8.27 2.27 -27.09
N TRP A 224 7.75 1.85 -25.93
CA TRP A 224 8.07 0.55 -25.35
C TRP A 224 7.55 -0.61 -26.21
N ARG A 225 6.31 -0.55 -26.74
CA ARG A 225 5.75 -1.61 -27.61
C ARG A 225 6.57 -1.81 -28.88
N ARG A 226 7.00 -0.72 -29.52
CA ARG A 226 7.81 -0.79 -30.74
C ARG A 226 9.12 -1.57 -30.53
N LYS A 227 9.70 -1.50 -29.33
CA LYS A 227 10.91 -2.25 -28.96
C LYS A 227 10.67 -3.75 -28.80
N GLN A 228 9.44 -4.18 -28.50
CA GLN A 228 9.09 -5.60 -28.38
C GLN A 228 9.01 -6.31 -29.74
N ARG A 229 9.00 -5.56 -30.85
CA ARG A 229 8.99 -6.08 -32.25
C ARG A 229 7.80 -7.01 -32.56
N HIS A 230 6.75 -7.00 -31.75
CA HIS A 230 5.47 -7.64 -32.08
C HIS A 230 4.73 -6.82 -33.15
N ARG A 231 4.24 -7.51 -34.17
CA ARG A 231 3.40 -6.92 -35.23
C ARG A 231 1.98 -7.42 -35.04
N PHE A 232 1.06 -6.49 -34.86
CA PHE A 232 -0.37 -6.76 -34.77
C PHE A 232 -1.01 -6.39 -36.11
N SER A 233 -1.67 -7.36 -36.75
CA SER A 233 -2.30 -7.20 -38.07
C SER A 233 -3.81 -6.98 -37.98
N SER A 234 -4.41 -7.20 -36.81
CA SER A 234 -5.87 -7.25 -36.61
C SER A 234 -6.42 -6.05 -35.82
N GLY A 235 -5.64 -4.97 -35.71
CA GLY A 235 -6.03 -3.74 -35.00
C GLY A 235 -5.72 -3.75 -33.50
N THR A 236 -6.38 -2.84 -32.77
CA THR A 236 -6.15 -2.57 -31.34
C THR A 236 -7.46 -2.67 -30.56
N VAL A 237 -7.43 -3.33 -29.40
CA VAL A 237 -8.53 -3.36 -28.43
C VAL A 237 -8.09 -2.63 -27.16
N GLY A 238 -8.90 -1.66 -26.74
CA GLY A 238 -8.73 -0.97 -25.47
C GLY A 238 -9.32 -1.76 -24.30
N LEU A 239 -8.52 -1.98 -23.25
CA LEU A 239 -8.95 -2.61 -22.02
C LEU A 239 -8.88 -1.60 -20.87
N LEU A 240 -9.97 -1.48 -20.13
CA LEU A 240 -10.10 -0.58 -18.99
C LEU A 240 -10.29 -1.38 -17.70
N THR A 241 -9.63 -0.96 -16.64
CA THR A 241 -9.81 -1.54 -15.31
C THR A 241 -9.57 -0.49 -14.21
N MET A 242 -9.88 -0.83 -12.97
CA MET A 242 -9.53 0.02 -11.85
C MET A 242 -8.08 -0.23 -11.41
N ARG A 243 -7.42 0.84 -10.95
CA ARG A 243 -6.03 0.84 -10.48
C ARG A 243 -5.71 -0.27 -9.46
N PRO A 244 -6.56 -0.57 -8.45
CA PRO A 244 -6.28 -1.65 -7.51
C PRO A 244 -6.12 -3.01 -8.21
N PHE A 245 -6.92 -3.31 -9.24
CA PHE A 245 -6.85 -4.59 -9.96
C PHE A 245 -5.65 -4.65 -10.92
N ALA A 246 -5.24 -3.52 -11.49
CA ALA A 246 -4.04 -3.46 -12.33
C ALA A 246 -2.73 -3.59 -11.54
N LEU A 247 -2.69 -3.12 -10.29
CA LEU A 247 -1.44 -2.96 -9.54
C LEU A 247 -1.21 -3.97 -8.40
N SER A 248 -2.26 -4.52 -7.81
CA SER A 248 -2.19 -5.37 -6.59
C SER A 248 -1.61 -6.77 -6.80
N GLY A 249 -1.09 -7.07 -7.99
CA GLY A 249 -0.61 -8.41 -8.35
C GLY A 249 -1.73 -9.43 -8.58
N ASN A 250 -2.97 -9.15 -8.17
CA ASN A 250 -4.15 -9.95 -8.48
C ASN A 250 -4.68 -9.72 -9.91
N ARG A 251 -3.77 -9.75 -10.90
CA ARG A 251 -4.07 -9.37 -12.29
C ARG A 251 -3.95 -10.52 -13.29
N ALA A 252 -3.82 -11.76 -12.83
CA ALA A 252 -3.61 -12.92 -13.71
C ALA A 252 -4.68 -13.06 -14.80
N HIS A 253 -5.94 -12.72 -14.49
CA HIS A 253 -7.04 -12.71 -15.46
C HIS A 253 -6.89 -11.60 -16.51
N LEU A 254 -6.44 -10.40 -16.13
CA LEU A 254 -6.13 -9.31 -17.06
C LEU A 254 -4.95 -9.67 -17.95
N ASP A 255 -3.89 -10.22 -17.36
CA ASP A 255 -2.70 -10.64 -18.08
C ASP A 255 -3.03 -11.75 -19.09
N ALA A 256 -3.88 -12.71 -18.73
CA ALA A 256 -4.36 -13.76 -19.62
C ALA A 256 -5.20 -13.18 -20.78
N LEU A 257 -6.09 -12.23 -20.50
CA LEU A 257 -6.89 -11.56 -21.52
C LEU A 257 -6.01 -10.80 -22.52
N ILE A 258 -5.03 -10.04 -22.03
CA ILE A 258 -4.05 -9.32 -22.85
C ILE A 258 -3.33 -10.30 -23.77
N ARG A 259 -2.77 -11.38 -23.22
CA ARG A 259 -2.03 -12.39 -24.00
C ARG A 259 -2.93 -13.10 -25.02
N ALA A 260 -4.18 -13.38 -24.68
CA ALA A 260 -5.13 -14.03 -25.56
C ALA A 260 -5.50 -13.17 -26.78
N LEU A 261 -5.60 -11.85 -26.60
CA LEU A 261 -5.80 -10.90 -27.70
C LEU A 261 -4.54 -10.79 -28.57
N GLU A 262 -3.37 -10.66 -27.95
CA GLU A 262 -2.10 -10.55 -28.66
C GLU A 262 -1.77 -11.80 -29.49
N ALA A 263 -2.08 -12.99 -28.96
CA ALA A 263 -1.93 -14.26 -29.69
C ALA A 263 -2.84 -14.36 -30.94
N ARG A 264 -3.92 -13.57 -30.98
CA ARG A 264 -4.82 -13.43 -32.15
C ARG A 264 -4.40 -12.29 -33.09
N GLY A 265 -3.23 -11.70 -32.87
CA GLY A 265 -2.72 -10.59 -33.69
C GLY A 265 -3.41 -9.25 -33.43
N ILE A 266 -4.06 -9.09 -32.27
CA ILE A 266 -4.73 -7.85 -31.83
C ILE A 266 -3.85 -7.18 -30.77
N GLU A 267 -3.54 -5.89 -30.92
CA GLU A 267 -2.85 -5.13 -29.87
C GLU A 267 -3.80 -4.93 -28.67
N ALA A 268 -3.45 -5.48 -27.50
CA ALA A 268 -4.19 -5.24 -26.27
C ALA A 268 -3.62 -4.02 -25.52
N ARG A 269 -4.31 -2.88 -25.63
CA ARG A 269 -3.93 -1.65 -24.94
C ARG A 269 -4.69 -1.53 -23.62
N ALA A 270 -4.07 -1.96 -22.54
CA ALA A 270 -4.67 -1.93 -21.21
C ALA A 270 -4.29 -0.65 -20.44
N ALA A 271 -5.29 0.00 -19.84
CA ALA A 271 -5.12 1.17 -18.98
C ALA A 271 -5.99 1.08 -17.73
N TYR A 272 -5.59 1.81 -16.68
CA TYR A 272 -6.31 1.84 -15.42
C TYR A 272 -6.67 3.26 -14.97
N SER A 273 -7.76 3.36 -14.19
CA SER A 273 -8.25 4.58 -13.54
C SER A 273 -8.31 4.41 -12.02
N PRO A 274 -8.08 5.46 -11.20
CA PRO A 274 -8.26 5.36 -9.75
C PRO A 274 -9.74 5.31 -9.34
N THR A 275 -10.66 5.74 -10.19
CA THR A 275 -12.10 5.82 -9.91
C THR A 275 -12.92 5.13 -11.01
N LEU A 276 -14.24 5.04 -10.80
CA LEU A 276 -15.19 4.51 -11.80
C LEU A 276 -15.36 5.45 -13.00
N ASP A 277 -15.05 6.74 -12.87
CA ASP A 277 -15.00 7.64 -14.03
C ASP A 277 -13.69 7.41 -14.79
N MET A 278 -13.80 6.80 -15.97
CA MET A 278 -12.66 6.44 -16.80
C MET A 278 -12.48 7.34 -18.01
N ARG A 279 -13.25 8.42 -18.15
CA ARG A 279 -13.18 9.33 -19.33
C ARG A 279 -11.79 9.91 -19.53
N ALA A 280 -11.18 10.40 -18.46
CA ALA A 280 -9.80 10.90 -18.50
C ALA A 280 -8.77 9.82 -18.89
N THR A 281 -9.03 8.56 -18.56
CA THR A 281 -8.19 7.43 -18.99
C THR A 281 -8.38 7.18 -20.49
N VAL A 282 -9.61 7.28 -20.97
CA VAL A 282 -9.95 7.12 -22.38
C VAL A 282 -9.30 8.18 -23.26
N GLU A 283 -9.49 9.44 -22.90
CA GLU A 283 -8.87 10.59 -23.59
C GLU A 283 -7.33 10.50 -23.61
N ARG A 284 -6.72 9.94 -22.56
CA ARG A 284 -5.26 9.86 -22.46
C ARG A 284 -4.64 8.72 -23.27
N PHE A 285 -5.35 7.61 -23.46
CA PHE A 285 -4.76 6.39 -24.01
C PHE A 285 -5.45 5.82 -25.26
N PHE A 286 -6.67 6.26 -25.59
CA PHE A 286 -7.49 5.63 -26.63
C PHE A 286 -8.03 6.58 -27.71
N THR A 287 -7.88 7.91 -27.58
CA THR A 287 -8.42 8.87 -28.56
C THR A 287 -7.41 9.34 -29.62
N ASP A 288 -6.12 9.14 -29.40
CA ASP A 288 -5.07 9.48 -30.37
C ASP A 288 -4.75 8.25 -31.26
N PRO A 289 -4.96 8.31 -32.59
CA PRO A 289 -4.71 7.21 -33.52
C PRO A 289 -3.28 6.67 -33.45
#